data_AF-A0A439DIK9-F1
#
_entry.id   AF-A0A439DIK9-F1
#
_cell.length_a   1.000
_cell.length_b   1.000
_cell.length_c   1.000
_cell.angle_alpha   90.00
_cell.angle_beta   90.00
_cell.angle_gamma   90.00
#
_symmetry.space_group_name_H-M   'P 1'
#
loop_
_entity.id
_entity.type
_entity.pdbx_description
1 polymer ?
#
loop_
_entity_poly.entity_id
_entity_poly.type
_entity_poly.pdbx_seq_one_letter_code
_entity_poly.pdbx_strand_id
1 'polypeptide(L)'
;MYFARPLVWANVLAFSTLTPAFRNALYIDEWHPGIPTNHSITTGITHVIMAFVDPLNFSTVSGLPSAPLMPVGDVRTNFDNGTKVRVALGGWGPYSASFGLVSTAENRTTFAANLADWVEQQGYDFVGEWSPIAIN
;
A
#
# COMPACT_ATOMS: atom_id res chain seq x y z
N MET A 1 -8.08 53.10 46.47
CA MET A 1 -8.75 53.12 45.15
C MET A 1 -7.85 52.41 44.14
N TYR A 2 -8.37 51.32 43.57
CA TYR A 2 -7.95 50.49 42.44
C TYR A 2 -6.46 50.11 42.23
N PHE A 3 -6.20 48.84 42.52
CA PHE A 3 -5.10 48.01 42.04
C PHE A 3 -5.27 47.68 40.54
N ALA A 4 -4.21 47.81 39.74
CA ALA A 4 -4.14 47.19 38.42
C ALA A 4 -3.24 45.94 38.49
N ARG A 5 -3.83 44.77 38.28
CA ARG A 5 -3.14 43.46 38.26
C ARG A 5 -2.54 43.21 36.87
N PRO A 6 -1.35 42.61 36.75
CA PRO A 6 -0.82 42.22 35.45
C PRO A 6 -1.59 41.01 34.89
N LEU A 7 -2.04 41.13 33.64
CA LEU A 7 -2.60 40.05 32.84
C LEU A 7 -1.49 39.06 32.50
N VAL A 8 -1.49 37.90 33.15
CA VAL A 8 -0.66 36.76 32.75
C VAL A 8 -1.38 36.06 31.61
N TRP A 9 -0.84 36.18 30.40
CA TRP A 9 -1.28 35.39 29.26
C TRP A 9 -0.85 33.94 29.49
N ALA A 10 -1.81 33.08 29.81
CA ALA A 10 -1.58 31.64 29.91
C ALA A 10 -1.37 31.08 28.49
N ASN A 11 -0.14 30.70 28.17
CA ASN A 11 0.13 29.85 27.00
C ASN A 11 -0.44 28.45 27.28
N VAL A 12 -1.64 28.17 26.79
CA VAL A 12 -2.16 26.81 26.73
C VAL A 12 -1.38 26.07 25.65
N LEU A 13 -0.35 25.32 26.05
CA LEU A 13 0.25 24.31 25.19
C LEU A 13 -0.80 23.22 24.97
N ALA A 14 -1.44 23.24 23.80
CA ALA A 14 -2.27 22.13 23.35
C ALA A 14 -1.37 20.91 23.13
N PHE A 15 -1.38 19.97 24.07
CA PHE A 15 -0.86 18.63 23.83
C PHE A 15 -1.86 17.89 22.95
N SER A 16 -1.63 17.87 21.64
CA SER A 16 -2.29 16.91 20.76
C SER A 16 -1.81 15.51 21.16
N THR A 17 -2.66 14.74 21.83
CA THR A 17 -2.42 13.31 22.01
C THR A 17 -2.45 12.67 20.62
N LEU A 18 -1.27 12.39 20.05
CA LEU A 18 -1.15 11.52 18.88
C LEU A 18 -1.52 10.12 19.35
N THR A 19 -2.82 9.78 19.28
CA THR A 19 -3.24 8.39 19.40
C THR A 19 -2.69 7.66 18.17
N PRO A 20 -1.90 6.58 18.34
CA PRO A 20 -1.44 5.82 17.19
C PRO A 20 -2.67 5.30 16.43
N ALA A 21 -2.79 5.70 15.16
CA ALA A 21 -3.84 5.20 14.30
C ALA A 21 -3.53 3.75 13.93
N PHE A 22 -4.40 2.82 14.33
CA PHE A 22 -4.28 1.43 13.92
C PHE A 22 -4.51 1.29 12.41
N ARG A 23 -3.76 0.40 11.77
CA ARG A 23 -3.96 0.04 10.37
C ARG A 23 -4.81 -1.23 10.31
N ASN A 24 -5.95 -1.13 9.65
CA ASN A 24 -6.78 -2.25 9.24
C ASN A 24 -6.53 -2.53 7.76
N ALA A 25 -5.95 -3.69 7.44
CA ALA A 25 -5.50 -4.04 6.11
C ALA A 25 -6.29 -5.25 5.56
N LEU A 26 -6.84 -5.11 4.36
CA LEU A 26 -7.57 -6.16 3.65
C LEU A 26 -6.75 -6.64 2.45
N TYR A 27 -6.66 -7.96 2.25
CA TYR A 27 -6.12 -8.54 1.03
C TYR A 27 -7.23 -8.83 0.02
N ILE A 28 -6.96 -8.56 -1.25
CA ILE A 28 -7.74 -9.03 -2.41
C ILE A 28 -6.76 -9.81 -3.27
N ASP A 29 -7.00 -11.10 -3.43
CA ASP A 29 -6.10 -11.98 -4.19
C ASP A 29 -6.72 -12.45 -5.51
N GLU A 30 -5.88 -12.93 -6.43
CA GLU A 30 -6.27 -13.42 -7.75
C GLU A 30 -7.25 -14.61 -7.73
N TRP A 31 -7.28 -15.37 -6.63
CA TRP A 31 -8.16 -16.52 -6.45
C TRP A 31 -9.52 -16.11 -5.87
N HIS A 32 -9.57 -14.98 -5.16
CA HIS A 32 -10.76 -14.41 -4.52
C HIS A 32 -10.94 -12.92 -4.85
N PRO A 33 -11.15 -12.53 -6.13
CA PRO A 33 -11.17 -11.13 -6.55
C PRO A 33 -12.43 -10.36 -6.12
N GLY A 34 -13.35 -10.99 -5.39
CA GLY A 34 -14.61 -10.38 -4.99
C GLY A 34 -14.41 -9.29 -3.95
N ILE A 35 -14.72 -8.04 -4.30
CA ILE A 35 -14.76 -6.93 -3.35
C ILE A 35 -16.15 -6.88 -2.69
N PRO A 36 -16.25 -6.81 -1.36
CA PRO A 36 -17.53 -6.60 -0.69
C PRO A 36 -18.17 -5.28 -1.17
N THR A 37 -19.36 -5.36 -1.74
CA THR A 37 -20.12 -4.19 -2.20
C THR A 37 -20.91 -3.52 -1.08
N ASN A 38 -21.12 -4.22 0.03
CA ASN A 38 -21.73 -3.65 1.23
C ASN A 38 -20.68 -2.83 2.00
N HIS A 39 -20.84 -1.50 1.96
CA HIS A 39 -19.93 -0.56 2.63
C HIS A 39 -19.81 -0.79 4.14
N SER A 40 -20.79 -1.40 4.81
CA SER A 40 -20.66 -1.71 6.24
C SER A 40 -19.54 -2.71 6.54
N ILE A 41 -19.09 -3.46 5.52
CA ILE A 41 -17.98 -4.41 5.62
C ILE A 41 -16.64 -3.73 5.34
N THR A 42 -16.62 -2.72 4.46
CA THR A 42 -15.40 -2.01 4.04
C THR A 42 -15.11 -0.75 4.88
N THR A 43 -16.07 -0.28 5.69
CA THR A 43 -15.86 0.84 6.62
C THR A 43 -14.70 0.57 7.58
N GLY A 44 -13.81 1.55 7.68
CA GLY A 44 -12.64 1.49 8.56
C GLY A 44 -11.49 0.61 8.05
N ILE A 45 -11.59 0.05 6.83
CA ILE A 45 -10.42 -0.50 6.14
C ILE A 45 -9.53 0.66 5.71
N THR A 46 -8.32 0.68 6.26
CA THR A 46 -7.34 1.75 6.01
C THR A 46 -6.41 1.44 4.84
N HIS A 47 -6.19 0.15 4.57
CA HIS A 47 -5.28 -0.32 3.52
C HIS A 47 -5.90 -1.51 2.79
N VAL A 48 -5.76 -1.53 1.48
CA VAL A 48 -6.16 -2.64 0.61
C VAL A 48 -4.90 -3.12 -0.10
N ILE A 49 -4.66 -4.42 -0.08
CA ILE A 49 -3.48 -5.05 -0.65
C ILE A 49 -3.95 -5.95 -1.79
N MET A 50 -3.63 -5.55 -3.01
CA MET A 50 -3.91 -6.34 -4.20
C MET A 50 -2.77 -7.31 -4.44
N ALA A 51 -3.11 -8.61 -4.41
CA ALA A 51 -2.18 -9.71 -4.45
C ALA A 51 -2.50 -10.64 -5.66
N PHE A 52 -1.55 -11.17 -6.40
CA PHE A 52 -0.12 -10.84 -6.40
C PHE A 52 0.33 -10.44 -7.79
N VAL A 53 1.47 -9.77 -7.88
CA VAL A 53 2.19 -9.53 -9.13
C VAL A 53 3.51 -10.28 -9.09
N ASP A 54 3.82 -11.02 -10.15
CA ASP A 54 5.12 -11.70 -10.27
C ASP A 54 6.24 -10.64 -10.25
N PRO A 55 7.34 -10.80 -9.49
CA PRO A 55 8.49 -9.91 -9.62
C PRO A 55 9.26 -10.02 -10.96
N LEU A 56 9.16 -11.15 -11.70
CA LEU A 56 9.85 -11.36 -13.01
C LEU A 56 9.56 -10.27 -14.03
N ASN A 57 8.32 -9.84 -14.01
CA ASN A 57 7.74 -8.70 -14.68
C ASN A 57 8.56 -7.40 -14.66
N PHE A 58 9.38 -7.17 -13.62
CA PHE A 58 10.18 -5.95 -13.50
C PHE A 58 11.67 -6.18 -13.81
N SER A 59 12.07 -7.39 -14.22
CA SER A 59 13.47 -7.78 -14.39
C SER A 59 14.14 -7.30 -15.69
N THR A 60 13.36 -6.82 -16.67
CA THR A 60 13.89 -6.35 -17.96
C THR A 60 13.33 -4.99 -18.34
N VAL A 61 14.07 -4.23 -19.13
CA VAL A 61 13.69 -2.86 -19.56
C VAL A 61 12.64 -2.90 -20.69
N SER A 62 12.46 -4.02 -21.38
CA SER A 62 11.71 -4.11 -22.65
C SER A 62 10.21 -4.37 -22.50
N GLY A 63 9.66 -4.48 -21.30
CA GLY A 63 8.23 -4.71 -21.14
C GLY A 63 7.77 -4.34 -19.74
N LEU A 64 6.96 -3.28 -19.64
CA LEU A 64 6.19 -3.06 -18.43
C LEU A 64 5.19 -4.22 -18.27
N PRO A 65 5.07 -4.76 -17.06
CA PRO A 65 4.44 -6.05 -16.87
C PRO A 65 2.93 -5.98 -16.77
N SER A 66 2.32 -7.16 -16.83
CA SER A 66 0.89 -7.48 -16.67
C SER A 66 0.06 -6.37 -16.01
N ALA A 67 -1.10 -6.10 -16.61
CA ALA A 67 -2.10 -5.24 -16.01
C ALA A 67 -2.38 -5.65 -14.54
N PRO A 68 -2.68 -4.69 -13.65
CA PRO A 68 -3.06 -5.01 -12.28
C PRO A 68 -4.26 -5.95 -12.28
N LEU A 69 -4.45 -6.70 -11.18
CA LEU A 69 -5.59 -7.62 -11.01
C LEU A 69 -6.94 -6.98 -11.40
N MET A 70 -7.07 -5.69 -11.11
CA MET A 70 -8.12 -4.80 -11.61
C MET A 70 -7.63 -3.35 -11.52
N PRO A 71 -8.28 -2.36 -12.18
CA PRO A 71 -7.88 -0.97 -12.06
C PRO A 71 -7.93 -0.48 -10.61
N VAL A 72 -6.87 0.20 -10.14
CA VAL A 72 -6.83 0.74 -8.75
C VAL A 72 -7.98 1.72 -8.50
N GLY A 73 -8.42 2.45 -9.52
CA GLY A 73 -9.59 3.33 -9.45
C GLY A 73 -10.85 2.58 -9.02
N ASP A 74 -11.12 1.40 -9.61
CA ASP A 74 -12.30 0.58 -9.33
C ASP A 74 -12.24 -0.02 -7.92
N VAL A 75 -11.04 -0.37 -7.45
CA VAL A 75 -10.87 -0.82 -6.05
C VAL A 75 -11.29 0.30 -5.10
N ARG A 76 -10.79 1.52 -5.31
CA ARG A 76 -11.04 2.65 -4.42
C ARG A 76 -12.51 3.01 -4.27
N THR A 77 -13.37 2.75 -5.27
CA THR A 77 -14.80 3.08 -5.17
C THR A 77 -15.54 2.31 -4.08
N ASN A 78 -14.96 1.21 -3.58
CA ASN A 78 -15.58 0.34 -2.58
C ASN A 78 -15.13 0.63 -1.13
N PHE A 79 -14.20 1.57 -0.92
CA PHE A 79 -13.61 1.87 0.38
C PHE A 79 -13.78 3.34 0.76
N ASP A 80 -13.55 3.64 2.04
CA ASP A 80 -13.60 5.01 2.56
C ASP A 80 -12.56 5.91 1.86
N ASN A 81 -12.88 7.20 1.74
CA ASN A 81 -11.92 8.14 1.18
C ASN A 81 -10.65 8.18 2.04
N GLY A 82 -9.49 8.11 1.38
CA GLY A 82 -8.18 8.05 2.04
C GLY A 82 -7.66 6.64 2.29
N THR A 83 -8.45 5.58 2.02
CA THR A 83 -7.95 4.20 2.03
C THR A 83 -6.82 4.06 1.02
N LYS A 84 -5.72 3.45 1.48
CA LYS A 84 -4.49 3.28 0.71
C LYS A 84 -4.49 1.96 -0.04
N VAL A 85 -4.16 1.97 -1.32
CA VAL A 85 -4.11 0.76 -2.16
C VAL A 85 -2.66 0.38 -2.43
N ARG A 86 -2.33 -0.86 -2.12
CA ARG A 86 -0.98 -1.45 -2.19
C ARG A 86 -0.96 -2.58 -3.20
N VAL A 87 0.17 -2.76 -3.88
CA VAL A 87 0.47 -3.99 -4.63
C VAL A 87 1.34 -4.93 -3.79
N ALA A 88 1.03 -6.22 -3.76
CA ALA A 88 1.89 -7.26 -3.20
C ALA A 88 2.64 -8.01 -4.32
N LEU A 89 3.93 -8.25 -4.12
CA LEU A 89 4.79 -8.93 -5.10
C LEU A 89 5.08 -10.36 -4.64
N GLY A 90 4.91 -11.34 -5.53
CA GLY A 90 5.22 -12.74 -5.22
C GLY A 90 4.13 -13.45 -4.43
N GLY A 91 4.42 -13.95 -3.22
CA GLY A 91 3.51 -14.82 -2.45
C GLY A 91 3.85 -16.30 -2.59
N TRP A 92 3.05 -17.16 -1.95
CA TRP A 92 3.23 -18.62 -2.04
C TRP A 92 2.90 -19.13 -3.46
N GLY A 93 3.72 -20.04 -3.98
CA GLY A 93 3.45 -20.72 -5.26
C GLY A 93 4.47 -20.38 -6.36
N PRO A 94 4.02 -19.96 -7.56
CA PRO A 94 4.88 -19.93 -8.76
C PRO A 94 6.01 -18.90 -8.71
N TYR A 95 5.99 -17.97 -7.76
CA TYR A 95 6.89 -16.82 -7.69
C TYR A 95 8.24 -17.09 -7.01
N SER A 96 8.49 -18.33 -6.56
CA SER A 96 9.75 -18.75 -5.89
C SER A 96 11.00 -18.59 -6.77
N ALA A 97 10.85 -18.66 -8.11
CA ALA A 97 11.94 -18.42 -9.04
C ALA A 97 12.37 -16.93 -9.10
N SER A 98 11.48 -16.01 -8.71
CA SER A 98 11.67 -14.56 -8.86
C SER A 98 12.64 -13.98 -7.82
N PHE A 99 13.02 -14.75 -6.80
CA PHE A 99 13.95 -14.32 -5.74
C PHE A 99 15.41 -14.20 -6.22
N GLY A 100 15.81 -14.96 -7.25
CA GLY A 100 17.16 -14.88 -7.82
C GLY A 100 17.40 -13.63 -8.68
N LEU A 101 16.33 -12.93 -9.07
CA LEU A 101 16.38 -11.83 -10.04
C LEU A 101 17.18 -10.64 -9.54
N VAL A 102 17.13 -10.37 -8.24
CA VAL A 102 17.75 -9.20 -7.60
C VAL A 102 19.13 -9.51 -6.99
N SER A 103 19.79 -10.57 -7.46
CA SER A 103 21.09 -11.03 -6.95
C SER A 103 22.25 -10.07 -7.22
N THR A 104 22.20 -9.27 -8.30
CA THR A 104 23.22 -8.25 -8.63
C THR A 104 22.71 -6.83 -8.35
N ALA A 105 23.64 -5.88 -8.17
CA ALA A 105 23.29 -4.47 -7.97
C ALA A 105 22.62 -3.84 -9.22
N GLU A 106 23.08 -4.24 -10.41
CA GLU A 106 22.47 -3.82 -11.68
C GLU A 106 21.02 -4.29 -11.76
N ASN A 107 20.75 -5.56 -11.50
CA ASN A 107 19.39 -6.09 -11.56
C ASN A 107 18.46 -5.45 -10.52
N ARG A 108 18.96 -5.14 -9.31
CA ARG A 108 18.18 -4.38 -8.31
C ARG A 108 17.80 -2.99 -8.79
N THR A 109 18.73 -2.33 -9.49
CA THR A 109 18.51 -0.98 -10.02
C THR A 109 17.44 -0.99 -11.09
N THR A 110 17.55 -1.89 -12.08
CA THR A 110 16.55 -2.08 -13.13
C THR A 110 15.19 -2.45 -12.55
N PHE A 111 15.16 -3.42 -11.63
CA PHE A 111 13.94 -3.86 -10.96
C PHE A 111 13.22 -2.71 -10.25
N ALA A 112 13.94 -1.93 -9.44
CA ALA A 112 13.36 -0.84 -8.67
C ALA A 112 12.83 0.29 -9.57
N ALA A 113 13.54 0.62 -10.65
CA ALA A 113 13.10 1.64 -11.61
C ALA A 113 11.80 1.21 -12.31
N ASN A 114 11.77 0.00 -12.87
CA ASN A 114 10.59 -0.53 -13.55
C ASN A 114 9.37 -0.66 -12.64
N LEU A 115 9.59 -1.10 -11.40
CA LEU A 115 8.54 -1.21 -10.39
C LEU A 115 7.99 0.17 -10.02
N ALA A 116 8.85 1.16 -9.81
CA ALA A 116 8.42 2.52 -9.50
C ALA A 116 7.58 3.12 -10.63
N ASP A 117 8.06 3.00 -11.87
CA ASP A 117 7.35 3.49 -13.06
C ASP A 117 5.97 2.83 -13.18
N TRP A 118 5.90 1.50 -12.99
CA TRP A 118 4.63 0.77 -13.07
C TRP A 118 3.68 1.13 -11.92
N VAL A 119 4.17 1.25 -10.69
CA VAL A 119 3.38 1.64 -9.50
C VAL A 119 2.75 3.01 -9.71
N GLU A 120 3.52 3.97 -10.22
CA GLU A 120 3.04 5.32 -10.52
C GLU A 120 1.99 5.29 -11.63
N GLN A 121 2.24 4.57 -12.72
CA GLN A 121 1.31 4.45 -13.84
C GLN A 121 -0.03 3.80 -13.45
N GLN A 122 -0.01 2.78 -12.58
CA GLN A 122 -1.23 2.10 -12.13
C GLN A 122 -1.94 2.84 -10.98
N GLY A 123 -1.31 3.82 -10.34
CA GLY A 123 -1.91 4.62 -9.26
C GLY A 123 -1.93 3.94 -7.88
N TYR A 124 -1.01 2.99 -7.64
CA TYR A 124 -0.79 2.40 -6.32
C TYR A 124 -0.15 3.42 -5.37
N ASP A 125 -0.53 3.38 -4.09
CA ASP A 125 0.04 4.28 -3.09
C ASP A 125 1.45 3.81 -2.62
N PHE A 126 1.72 2.51 -2.65
CA PHE A 126 2.96 1.90 -2.16
C PHE A 126 3.07 0.41 -2.53
N VAL A 127 4.27 -0.14 -2.43
CA VAL A 127 4.56 -1.57 -2.63
C VAL A 127 4.57 -2.30 -1.28
N GLY A 128 4.12 -3.56 -1.31
CA GLY A 128 4.07 -4.47 -0.18
C GLY A 128 4.87 -5.73 -0.38
N GLU A 129 4.64 -6.65 0.55
CA GLU A 129 5.17 -8.00 0.67
C GLU A 129 6.01 -8.50 -0.51
N TRP A 130 7.24 -8.93 -0.18
CA TRP A 130 8.06 -9.81 -1.00
C TRP A 130 8.32 -11.03 -0.12
N SER A 131 7.50 -12.07 -0.25
CA SER A 131 7.56 -13.23 0.63
C SER A 131 7.56 -14.55 -0.15
N PRO A 132 8.43 -15.52 0.20
CA PRO A 132 8.28 -16.90 -0.25
C PRO A 132 7.24 -17.67 0.59
N ILE A 133 6.68 -17.05 1.63
CA ILE A 133 5.82 -17.67 2.65
C ILE A 133 4.47 -16.94 2.73
N ALA A 134 3.38 -17.72 2.72
CA ALA A 134 2.02 -17.23 2.88
C ALA A 134 1.78 -16.57 4.23
N ILE A 135 0.94 -15.54 4.22
CA ILE A 135 0.18 -15.06 5.38
C ILE A 135 -0.91 -16.10 5.63
N ASN A 136 -0.71 -16.92 6.67
CA ASN A 136 -1.72 -17.85 7.20
C ASN A 136 -2.63 -17.14 8.20
#